data_AF-A0A841YZL6-F1
#
_entry.id   AF-A0A841YZL6-F1
#
_cell.length_a   1.000
_cell.length_b   1.000
_cell.length_c   1.000
_cell.angle_alpha   90.00
_cell.angle_beta   90.00
_cell.angle_gamma   90.00
#
_symmetry.space_group_name_H-M   'P 1'
#
loop_
_entity.id
_entity.type
_entity.pdbx_description
1 polymer ?
#
loop_
_entity_poly.entity_id
_entity_poly.type
_entity_poly.pdbx_seq_one_letter_code
_entity_poly.pdbx_strand_id
1 'polypeptide(L)'
;MSKRTRTMLLFLIGWLASALITIIWTEYQGIAFRNVYFMIEAIYLLFTAIYYLKADKKIEWLVVITSGVMAVNIGIGLYEINTGLHLSKSGLTDVIGNAQFLPSGIFFNPNDLASFLALFLPITLVYMQSRTIIGSLYKGLLVIGAVYIIIETQSRIAFVLILVILFLLLLRYSWRWGALALLCIPFVLQLPGMQDTINQVNQTYTDKTNSTDLRLDITNYTWQTAKESYFMGVGPGNVQIELAKYFPAEEQNNDGAVSVHNFLLEVLANYGLLSLLFLLAFLFYLFYRSWRYWLENKEKKVKYLIPLLITLAFPFIAFASSTTLEKSYIWISFGIVLAILNQYDKRMETKDETI
;
A
#
# COMPACT_ATOMS: atom_id res chain seq x y z
N MET A 1 -25.82 5.29 -3.85
CA MET A 1 -24.53 5.63 -3.21
C MET A 1 -24.77 6.83 -2.31
N SER A 2 -24.12 6.90 -1.14
CA SER A 2 -24.28 8.07 -0.24
C SER A 2 -23.77 9.36 -0.90
N LYS A 3 -24.20 10.53 -0.42
CA LYS A 3 -23.72 11.83 -0.95
C LYS A 3 -22.20 11.95 -0.76
N ARG A 4 -21.70 11.54 0.40
CA ARG A 4 -20.27 11.58 0.77
C ARG A 4 -19.40 10.72 -0.14
N THR A 5 -19.83 9.49 -0.44
CA THR A 5 -19.09 8.62 -1.37
C THR A 5 -19.11 9.18 -2.80
N ARG A 6 -20.18 9.86 -3.23
CA ARG A 6 -20.21 10.54 -4.55
C ARG A 6 -19.15 11.63 -4.63
N THR A 7 -19.00 12.44 -3.59
CA THR A 7 -17.94 13.46 -3.52
C THR A 7 -16.55 12.85 -3.66
N MET A 8 -16.27 11.72 -3.00
CA MET A 8 -15.00 11.01 -3.14
C MET A 8 -14.73 10.54 -4.58
N LEU A 9 -15.76 10.00 -5.25
CA LEU A 9 -15.62 9.61 -6.66
C LEU A 9 -15.41 10.82 -7.58
N LEU A 10 -16.03 11.97 -7.29
CA LEU A 10 -15.80 13.20 -8.06
C LEU A 10 -14.35 13.66 -7.96
N PHE A 11 -13.70 13.54 -6.79
CA PHE A 11 -12.27 13.82 -6.67
C PHE A 11 -11.42 12.87 -7.52
N LEU A 12 -11.76 11.57 -7.55
CA LEU A 12 -11.06 10.61 -8.42
C LEU A 12 -11.28 10.89 -9.91
N ILE A 13 -12.49 11.31 -10.30
CA ILE A 13 -12.77 11.73 -11.68
C ILE A 13 -11.99 13.00 -12.02
N GLY A 14 -11.88 13.96 -11.09
CA GLY A 14 -11.03 15.15 -11.26
C GLY A 14 -9.55 14.80 -11.40
N TRP A 15 -9.07 13.83 -10.64
CA TRP A 15 -7.72 13.28 -10.75
C TRP A 15 -7.46 12.69 -12.15
N LEU A 16 -8.39 11.87 -12.66
CA LEU A 16 -8.31 11.33 -14.02
C LEU A 16 -8.43 12.41 -15.10
N ALA A 17 -9.40 13.33 -14.97
CA ALA A 17 -9.64 14.37 -15.97
C ALA A 17 -8.42 15.31 -16.11
N SER A 18 -7.82 15.70 -14.99
CA SER A 18 -6.59 16.50 -15.01
C SER A 18 -5.40 15.74 -15.60
N ALA A 19 -5.25 14.44 -15.31
CA ALA A 19 -4.25 13.59 -15.95
C ALA A 19 -4.46 13.44 -17.48
N LEU A 20 -5.70 13.41 -17.95
CA LEU A 20 -6.00 13.37 -19.39
C LEU A 20 -5.62 14.68 -20.10
N ILE A 21 -5.73 15.82 -19.41
CA ILE A 21 -5.32 17.12 -19.97
C ILE A 21 -3.81 17.14 -20.23
N THR A 22 -2.99 16.54 -19.34
CA THR A 22 -1.54 16.57 -19.49
C THR A 22 -1.03 15.74 -20.69
N ILE A 23 -1.85 14.85 -21.25
CA ILE A 23 -1.55 14.12 -22.49
C ILE A 23 -1.30 15.07 -23.67
N ILE A 24 -1.94 16.25 -23.68
CA ILE A 24 -1.86 17.20 -24.81
C ILE A 24 -0.42 17.62 -25.12
N TRP A 25 0.44 17.69 -24.10
CA TRP A 25 1.85 18.10 -24.23
C TRP A 25 2.83 17.00 -23.81
N THR A 26 2.38 15.75 -23.75
CA THR A 26 3.24 14.62 -23.38
C THR A 26 4.12 14.19 -24.56
N GLU A 27 5.41 13.94 -24.30
CA GLU A 27 6.38 13.48 -25.31
C GLU A 27 6.13 12.01 -25.70
N TYR A 28 6.07 11.10 -24.72
CA TYR A 28 5.89 9.66 -24.93
C TYR A 28 4.44 9.25 -24.71
N GLN A 29 3.62 9.40 -25.76
CA GLN A 29 2.17 9.10 -25.70
C GLN A 29 1.83 7.66 -25.33
N GLY A 30 2.60 6.66 -25.82
CA GLY A 30 2.34 5.25 -25.53
C GLY A 30 2.41 4.92 -24.02
N ILE A 31 3.41 5.47 -23.34
CA ILE A 31 3.57 5.35 -21.88
C ILE A 31 2.46 6.11 -21.16
N ALA A 32 2.02 7.23 -21.73
CA ALA A 32 0.94 8.03 -21.19
C ALA A 32 -0.39 7.27 -21.15
N PHE A 33 -0.75 6.62 -22.26
CA PHE A 33 -1.97 5.82 -22.33
C PHE A 33 -1.93 4.61 -21.40
N ARG A 34 -0.75 3.96 -21.24
CA ARG A 34 -0.57 2.88 -20.25
C ARG A 34 -0.82 3.37 -18.81
N ASN A 35 -0.31 4.55 -18.45
CA ASN A 35 -0.52 5.10 -17.10
C ASN A 35 -1.98 5.50 -16.86
N VAL A 36 -2.63 6.11 -17.85
CA VAL A 36 -4.07 6.41 -17.77
C VAL A 36 -4.90 5.14 -17.66
N TYR A 37 -4.52 4.06 -18.35
CA TYR A 37 -5.17 2.76 -18.17
C TYR A 37 -5.13 2.30 -16.71
N PHE A 38 -3.98 2.40 -16.02
CA PHE A 38 -3.90 2.03 -14.61
C PHE A 38 -4.71 2.96 -13.69
N MET A 39 -4.80 4.26 -14.01
CA MET A 39 -5.70 5.17 -13.29
C MET A 39 -7.17 4.77 -13.46
N ILE A 40 -7.57 4.41 -14.67
CA ILE A 40 -8.93 3.93 -14.96
C ILE A 40 -9.19 2.61 -14.22
N GLU A 41 -8.24 1.67 -14.23
CA GLU A 41 -8.31 0.41 -13.49
C GLU A 41 -8.50 0.67 -11.99
N ALA A 42 -7.69 1.56 -11.41
CA ALA A 42 -7.81 1.95 -10.01
C ALA A 42 -9.22 2.45 -9.67
N ILE A 43 -9.72 3.43 -10.42
CA ILE A 43 -11.06 4.01 -10.23
C ILE A 43 -12.15 2.94 -10.42
N TYR A 44 -11.99 2.08 -11.42
CA TYR A 44 -12.91 0.98 -11.71
C TYR A 44 -12.97 -0.03 -10.56
N LEU A 45 -11.84 -0.40 -9.95
CA LEU A 45 -11.79 -1.29 -8.79
C LEU A 45 -12.51 -0.69 -7.59
N LEU A 46 -12.32 0.61 -7.34
CA LEU A 46 -13.03 1.33 -6.27
C LEU A 46 -14.55 1.35 -6.51
N PHE A 47 -14.98 1.65 -7.74
CA PHE A 47 -16.39 1.65 -8.12
C PHE A 47 -17.02 0.26 -7.99
N THR A 48 -16.33 -0.77 -8.49
CA THR A 48 -16.73 -2.17 -8.44
C THR A 48 -16.92 -2.62 -7.00
N ALA A 49 -15.98 -2.27 -6.11
CA ALA A 49 -16.10 -2.57 -4.68
C ALA A 49 -17.36 -1.94 -4.07
N ILE A 50 -17.62 -0.66 -4.32
CA ILE A 50 -18.84 0.03 -3.83
C ILE A 50 -20.12 -0.62 -4.38
N TYR A 51 -20.11 -1.05 -5.64
CA TYR A 51 -21.26 -1.64 -6.31
C TYR A 51 -21.58 -3.05 -5.80
N TYR A 52 -20.57 -3.91 -5.63
CA TYR A 52 -20.75 -5.31 -5.26
C TYR A 52 -20.77 -5.55 -3.75
N LEU A 53 -19.94 -4.85 -2.97
CA LEU A 53 -19.79 -5.04 -1.51
C LEU A 53 -20.83 -4.25 -0.72
N LYS A 54 -22.11 -4.61 -0.90
CA LYS A 54 -23.27 -3.96 -0.25
C LYS A 54 -23.65 -4.54 1.11
N ALA A 55 -23.02 -5.63 1.53
CA ALA A 55 -23.33 -6.33 2.77
C ALA A 55 -22.05 -6.84 3.44
N ASP A 56 -22.03 -6.90 4.77
CA ASP A 56 -20.92 -7.41 5.57
C ASP A 56 -20.47 -8.80 5.10
N LYS A 57 -21.43 -9.70 4.82
CA LYS A 57 -21.15 -11.05 4.30
C LYS A 57 -20.35 -11.05 2.99
N LYS A 58 -20.55 -10.06 2.10
CA LYS A 58 -19.77 -9.97 0.86
C LYS A 58 -18.35 -9.48 1.10
N ILE A 59 -18.16 -8.60 2.08
CA ILE A 59 -16.82 -8.19 2.52
C ILE A 59 -16.10 -9.39 3.15
N GLU A 60 -16.78 -10.17 4.00
CA GLU A 60 -16.23 -11.40 4.57
C GLU A 60 -15.80 -12.40 3.49
N TRP A 61 -16.62 -12.61 2.45
CA TRP A 61 -16.26 -13.45 1.31
C TRP A 61 -15.00 -12.97 0.58
N LEU A 62 -14.90 -11.67 0.29
CA LEU A 62 -13.71 -11.10 -0.33
C LEU A 62 -12.47 -11.31 0.56
N VAL A 63 -12.62 -11.15 1.88
CA VAL A 63 -11.55 -11.38 2.85
C VAL A 63 -11.11 -12.84 2.89
N VAL A 64 -12.02 -13.79 2.78
CA VAL A 64 -11.67 -15.22 2.66
C VAL A 64 -10.82 -15.46 1.41
N ILE A 65 -11.24 -14.92 0.26
CA ILE A 65 -10.48 -15.03 -0.99
C ILE A 65 -9.09 -14.40 -0.83
N THR A 66 -9.02 -13.18 -0.31
CA THR A 66 -7.73 -12.50 -0.11
C THR A 66 -6.84 -13.23 0.90
N SER A 67 -7.41 -13.85 1.94
CA SER A 67 -6.65 -14.67 2.87
C SER A 67 -5.99 -15.87 2.17
N GLY A 68 -6.67 -16.47 1.19
CA GLY A 68 -6.10 -17.53 0.35
C GLY A 68 -4.94 -17.03 -0.50
N VAL A 69 -5.07 -15.83 -1.09
CA VAL A 69 -3.98 -15.18 -1.83
C VAL A 69 -2.79 -14.86 -0.92
N MET A 70 -3.05 -14.44 0.32
CA MET A 70 -1.99 -14.28 1.33
C MET A 70 -1.31 -15.60 1.64
N ALA A 71 -2.06 -16.68 1.86
CA ALA A 71 -1.49 -18.01 2.13
C ALA A 71 -0.60 -18.50 0.98
N VAL A 72 -1.03 -18.30 -0.27
CA VAL A 72 -0.23 -18.64 -1.47
C VAL A 72 1.07 -17.83 -1.49
N ASN A 73 1.00 -16.52 -1.26
CA ASN A 73 2.21 -15.67 -1.23
C ASN A 73 3.16 -16.04 -0.09
N ILE A 74 2.62 -16.40 1.08
CA ILE A 74 3.44 -16.91 2.20
C ILE A 74 4.11 -18.21 1.79
N GLY A 75 3.39 -19.15 1.17
CA GLY A 75 3.96 -20.41 0.69
C GLY A 75 5.07 -20.21 -0.35
N ILE A 76 4.87 -19.32 -1.31
CA ILE A 76 5.90 -18.95 -2.31
C ILE A 76 7.09 -18.29 -1.61
N GLY A 77 6.86 -17.33 -0.71
CA GLY A 77 7.93 -16.67 0.02
C GLY A 77 8.77 -17.64 0.85
N LEU A 78 8.15 -18.60 1.52
CA LEU A 78 8.86 -19.66 2.23
C LEU A 78 9.69 -20.53 1.28
N TYR A 79 9.18 -20.84 0.09
CA TYR A 79 9.92 -21.57 -0.93
C TYR A 79 11.14 -20.78 -1.44
N GLU A 80 10.97 -19.49 -1.72
CA GLU A 80 12.04 -18.59 -2.16
C GLU A 80 13.15 -18.48 -1.11
N ILE A 81 12.80 -18.28 0.17
CA ILE A 81 13.78 -18.20 1.27
C ILE A 81 14.64 -19.48 1.37
N ASN A 82 14.04 -20.64 1.15
CA ASN A 82 14.75 -21.92 1.30
C ASN A 82 15.57 -22.32 0.07
N THR A 83 15.15 -21.90 -1.13
CA THR A 83 15.73 -22.38 -2.38
C THR A 83 16.52 -21.32 -3.15
N GLY A 84 16.26 -20.04 -2.90
CA GLY A 84 16.74 -18.92 -3.72
C GLY A 84 16.15 -18.92 -5.13
N LEU A 85 15.08 -19.69 -5.38
CA LEU A 85 14.43 -19.77 -6.69
C LEU A 85 13.17 -18.91 -6.71
N HIS A 86 13.09 -18.02 -7.69
CA HIS A 86 12.00 -17.06 -7.84
C HIS A 86 11.09 -17.39 -9.02
N LEU A 87 9.86 -16.86 -8.97
CA LEU A 87 9.01 -16.77 -10.16
C LEU A 87 9.63 -15.81 -11.16
N SER A 88 9.43 -16.05 -12.46
CA SER A 88 10.04 -15.28 -13.56
C SER A 88 9.72 -13.78 -13.54
N LYS A 89 8.66 -13.37 -12.84
CA LYS A 89 8.30 -11.96 -12.67
C LYS A 89 9.16 -11.25 -11.63
N SER A 90 9.81 -11.96 -10.73
CA SER A 90 10.61 -11.36 -9.66
C SER A 90 11.84 -10.66 -10.22
N GLY A 91 12.14 -9.47 -9.69
CA GLY A 91 13.39 -8.76 -9.96
C GLY A 91 14.62 -9.43 -9.33
N LEU A 92 14.44 -10.52 -8.57
CA LEU A 92 15.52 -11.27 -7.92
C LEU A 92 15.92 -12.54 -8.69
N THR A 93 15.30 -12.82 -9.83
CA THR A 93 15.51 -14.06 -10.60
C THR A 93 16.98 -14.28 -10.99
N ASP A 94 17.68 -13.21 -11.37
CA ASP A 94 19.09 -13.27 -11.83
C ASP A 94 20.09 -12.78 -10.76
N VAL A 95 19.61 -12.53 -9.54
CA VAL A 95 20.45 -12.02 -8.44
C VAL A 95 21.15 -13.17 -7.74
N ILE A 96 22.48 -13.08 -7.58
CA ILE A 96 23.30 -14.08 -6.91
C ILE A 96 23.80 -13.53 -5.58
N GLY A 97 23.74 -14.35 -4.51
CA GLY A 97 24.24 -14.01 -3.18
C GLY A 97 23.12 -13.84 -2.15
N ASN A 98 23.37 -13.09 -1.08
CA ASN A 98 22.42 -13.01 0.04
C ASN A 98 21.04 -12.46 -0.36
N ALA A 99 20.98 -11.55 -1.34
CA ALA A 99 19.73 -10.97 -1.83
C ALA A 99 18.86 -11.98 -2.60
N GLN A 100 19.42 -13.10 -3.07
CA GLN A 100 18.70 -14.18 -3.75
C GLN A 100 17.71 -14.90 -2.83
N PHE A 101 17.91 -14.83 -1.51
CA PHE A 101 17.03 -15.52 -0.54
C PHE A 101 15.93 -14.60 0.01
N LEU A 102 15.77 -13.39 -0.53
CA LEU A 102 14.73 -12.46 -0.11
C LEU A 102 13.38 -12.84 -0.73
N PRO A 103 12.30 -12.99 0.05
CA PRO A 103 10.99 -13.36 -0.50
C PRO A 103 10.37 -12.22 -1.30
N SER A 104 9.88 -12.53 -2.50
CA SER A 104 9.17 -11.61 -3.40
C SER A 104 7.74 -12.07 -3.72
N GLY A 105 7.42 -13.35 -3.49
CA GLY A 105 6.10 -13.91 -3.75
C GLY A 105 5.72 -13.81 -5.22
N ILE A 106 4.50 -13.36 -5.50
CA ILE A 106 4.07 -13.07 -6.89
C ILE A 106 4.46 -11.66 -7.35
N PHE A 107 5.13 -10.89 -6.49
CA PHE A 107 5.46 -9.50 -6.76
C PHE A 107 6.86 -9.37 -7.36
N PHE A 108 7.12 -8.22 -7.98
CA PHE A 108 8.43 -7.92 -8.57
C PHE A 108 9.50 -7.69 -7.48
N ASN A 109 9.11 -7.07 -6.35
CA ASN A 109 10.04 -6.65 -5.30
C ASN A 109 9.55 -7.14 -3.91
N PRO A 110 10.45 -7.55 -3.00
CA PRO A 110 10.12 -7.87 -1.60
C PRO A 110 9.29 -6.80 -0.87
N ASN A 111 9.53 -5.51 -1.15
CA ASN A 111 8.77 -4.41 -0.52
C ASN A 111 7.28 -4.42 -0.89
N ASP A 112 6.94 -4.86 -2.10
CA ASP A 112 5.55 -4.96 -2.55
C ASP A 112 4.83 -6.10 -1.84
N LEU A 113 5.50 -7.25 -1.69
CA LEU A 113 4.99 -8.37 -0.90
C LEU A 113 4.73 -7.95 0.55
N ALA A 114 5.69 -7.26 1.17
CA ALA A 114 5.57 -6.77 2.54
C ALA A 114 4.40 -5.80 2.69
N SER A 115 4.26 -4.86 1.74
CA SER A 115 3.17 -3.87 1.71
C SER A 115 1.80 -4.53 1.52
N PHE A 116 1.71 -5.52 0.63
CA PHE A 116 0.50 -6.31 0.43
C PHE A 116 0.07 -7.02 1.71
N LEU A 117 1.00 -7.73 2.37
CA LEU A 117 0.71 -8.42 3.63
C LEU A 117 0.31 -7.43 4.73
N ALA A 118 1.01 -6.31 4.85
CA ALA A 118 0.72 -5.27 5.84
C ALA A 118 -0.67 -4.62 5.66
N LEU A 119 -1.12 -4.44 4.41
CA LEU A 119 -2.45 -3.91 4.11
C LEU A 119 -3.58 -4.89 4.43
N PHE A 120 -3.43 -6.16 4.04
CA PHE A 120 -4.52 -7.13 4.12
C PHE A 120 -4.58 -7.88 5.44
N LEU A 121 -3.47 -8.00 6.18
CA LEU A 121 -3.47 -8.66 7.49
C LEU A 121 -4.49 -8.07 8.49
N PRO A 122 -4.59 -6.74 8.73
CA PRO A 122 -5.58 -6.20 9.64
C PRO A 122 -7.01 -6.50 9.20
N ILE A 123 -7.29 -6.46 7.90
CA ILE A 123 -8.61 -6.76 7.33
C ILE A 123 -8.98 -8.23 7.60
N THR A 124 -8.06 -9.15 7.28
CA THR A 124 -8.21 -10.58 7.51
C THR A 124 -8.40 -10.90 8.99
N LEU A 125 -7.62 -10.26 9.86
CA LEU A 125 -7.73 -10.44 11.31
C LEU A 125 -9.11 -10.05 11.87
N VAL A 126 -9.76 -9.05 11.30
CA VAL A 126 -11.03 -8.54 11.82
C VAL A 126 -12.24 -9.20 11.17
N TYR A 127 -12.24 -9.36 9.85
CA TYR A 127 -13.42 -9.81 9.10
C TYR A 127 -13.46 -11.33 8.92
N MET A 128 -12.32 -12.03 9.02
CA MET A 128 -12.33 -13.49 9.02
C MET A 128 -12.75 -14.02 10.39
N GLN A 129 -14.05 -14.32 10.50
CA GLN A 129 -14.63 -14.97 11.68
C GLN A 129 -14.42 -16.49 11.57
N SER A 130 -13.65 -17.07 12.50
CA SER A 130 -13.53 -18.51 12.65
C SER A 130 -14.34 -18.98 13.86
N ARG A 131 -15.27 -19.91 13.64
CA ARG A 131 -15.99 -20.61 14.73
C ARG A 131 -15.45 -22.02 14.97
N THR A 132 -14.56 -22.50 14.11
CA THR A 132 -13.94 -23.82 14.18
C THR A 132 -12.48 -23.70 14.59
N ILE A 133 -11.96 -24.76 15.22
CA ILE A 133 -10.55 -24.81 15.64
C ILE A 133 -9.61 -24.71 14.43
N ILE A 134 -9.98 -25.33 13.31
CA ILE A 134 -9.24 -25.29 12.04
C ILE A 134 -9.17 -23.86 11.50
N GLY A 135 -10.28 -23.12 11.50
CA GLY A 135 -10.29 -21.73 11.04
C GLY A 135 -9.44 -20.82 11.92
N SER A 136 -9.43 -21.06 13.24
CA SER A 136 -8.60 -20.32 14.18
C SER A 136 -7.11 -20.65 14.02
N LEU A 137 -6.77 -21.92 13.76
CA LEU A 137 -5.41 -22.34 13.46
C LEU A 137 -4.91 -21.72 12.14
N TYR A 138 -5.73 -21.76 11.08
CA TYR A 138 -5.43 -21.12 9.80
C TYR A 138 -5.14 -19.63 9.96
N LYS A 139 -5.97 -18.92 10.73
CA LYS A 139 -5.75 -17.51 11.06
C LYS A 139 -4.45 -17.26 11.80
N GLY A 140 -4.12 -18.11 12.78
CA GLY A 140 -2.86 -18.03 13.53
C GLY A 140 -1.64 -18.23 12.63
N LEU A 141 -1.67 -19.27 11.79
CA LEU A 141 -0.61 -19.56 10.82
C LEU A 141 -0.45 -18.43 9.80
N LEU A 142 -1.55 -17.84 9.33
CA LEU A 142 -1.50 -16.68 8.45
C LEU A 142 -0.81 -15.48 9.09
N VAL A 143 -1.09 -15.19 10.36
CA VAL A 143 -0.45 -14.07 11.08
C VAL A 143 1.03 -14.33 11.26
N ILE A 144 1.39 -15.51 11.74
CA ILE A 144 2.79 -15.89 11.97
C ILE A 144 3.55 -15.87 10.65
N GLY A 145 3.00 -16.49 9.61
CA GLY A 145 3.60 -16.51 8.28
C GLY A 145 3.71 -15.11 7.67
N ALA A 146 2.69 -14.27 7.77
CA ALA A 146 2.75 -12.90 7.25
C ALA A 146 3.81 -12.06 7.96
N VAL A 147 3.89 -12.13 9.30
CA VAL A 147 4.90 -11.40 10.08
C VAL A 147 6.30 -11.92 9.76
N TYR A 148 6.48 -13.24 9.68
CA TYR A 148 7.76 -13.85 9.31
C TYR A 148 8.22 -13.38 7.93
N ILE A 149 7.36 -13.49 6.91
CA ILE A 149 7.70 -13.03 5.55
C ILE A 149 7.99 -11.53 5.53
N ILE A 150 7.22 -10.68 6.22
CA ILE A 150 7.52 -9.24 6.29
C ILE A 150 8.92 -8.98 6.88
N ILE A 151 9.34 -9.73 7.90
CA ILE A 151 10.69 -9.61 8.46
C ILE A 151 11.74 -10.01 7.42
N GLU A 152 11.54 -11.15 6.75
CA GLU A 152 12.48 -11.69 5.75
C GLU A 152 12.58 -10.81 4.49
N THR A 153 11.54 -10.03 4.15
CA THR A 153 11.65 -9.04 3.05
C THR A 153 12.65 -7.91 3.32
N GLN A 154 13.12 -7.76 4.57
CA GLN A 154 13.98 -6.67 5.03
C GLN A 154 13.40 -5.25 4.79
N SER A 155 12.08 -5.15 4.56
CA SER A 155 11.38 -3.89 4.33
C SER A 155 11.13 -3.14 5.65
N ARG A 156 12.01 -2.19 5.97
CA ARG A 156 11.96 -1.40 7.22
C ARG A 156 10.62 -0.69 7.43
N ILE A 157 10.10 -0.07 6.35
CA ILE A 157 8.84 0.68 6.42
C ILE A 157 7.67 -0.28 6.67
N ALA A 158 7.62 -1.42 5.97
CA ALA A 158 6.56 -2.41 6.17
C ALA A 158 6.64 -3.06 7.56
N PHE A 159 7.84 -3.30 8.09
CA PHE A 159 8.06 -3.81 9.43
C PHE A 159 7.53 -2.85 10.51
N VAL A 160 7.90 -1.57 10.46
CA VAL A 160 7.38 -0.55 11.39
C VAL A 160 5.86 -0.44 11.25
N LEU A 161 5.36 -0.42 10.02
CA LEU A 161 3.94 -0.33 9.75
C LEU A 161 3.15 -1.49 10.36
N ILE A 162 3.62 -2.73 10.21
CA ILE A 162 2.90 -3.88 10.76
C ILE A 162 2.91 -3.88 12.30
N LEU A 163 4.02 -3.45 12.93
CA LEU A 163 4.08 -3.30 14.39
C LEU A 163 3.08 -2.26 14.89
N VAL A 164 3.01 -1.09 14.24
CA VAL A 164 2.04 -0.05 14.59
C VAL A 164 0.61 -0.55 14.41
N ILE A 165 0.31 -1.24 13.30
CA ILE A 165 -1.02 -1.81 13.03
C ILE A 165 -1.40 -2.83 14.11
N LEU A 166 -0.53 -3.79 14.41
CA LEU A 166 -0.81 -4.82 15.42
C LEU A 166 -0.95 -4.21 16.81
N PHE A 167 -0.11 -3.24 17.17
CA PHE A 167 -0.23 -2.51 18.43
C PHE A 167 -1.58 -1.79 18.56
N LEU A 168 -2.00 -1.06 17.53
CA LEU A 168 -3.29 -0.35 17.53
C LEU A 168 -4.48 -1.31 17.59
N LEU A 169 -4.40 -2.46 16.90
CA LEU A 169 -5.42 -3.52 16.99
C LEU A 169 -5.49 -4.12 18.40
N LEU A 170 -4.35 -4.42 19.03
CA LEU A 170 -4.28 -4.95 20.39
C LEU A 170 -4.80 -3.95 21.42
N LEU A 171 -4.35 -2.69 21.33
CA LEU A 171 -4.81 -1.60 22.20
C LEU A 171 -6.34 -1.44 22.10
N ARG A 172 -6.88 -1.56 20.88
CA ARG A 172 -8.32 -1.49 20.64
C ARG A 172 -9.07 -2.71 21.16
N TYR A 173 -8.48 -3.90 21.04
CA TYR A 173 -9.04 -5.14 21.56
C TYR A 173 -9.10 -5.11 23.09
N SER A 174 -8.00 -4.76 23.76
CA SER A 174 -7.96 -4.43 25.18
C SER A 174 -6.66 -3.72 25.54
N TRP A 175 -6.79 -2.66 26.34
CA TRP A 175 -5.64 -1.84 26.76
C TRP A 175 -4.55 -2.65 27.46
N ARG A 176 -4.90 -3.75 28.15
CA ARG A 176 -3.96 -4.64 28.83
C ARG A 176 -3.01 -5.32 27.83
N TRP A 177 -3.54 -5.76 26.69
CA TRP A 177 -2.72 -6.38 25.64
C TRP A 177 -1.86 -5.35 24.91
N GLY A 178 -2.35 -4.12 24.73
CA GLY A 178 -1.54 -3.01 24.24
C GLY A 178 -0.37 -2.69 25.20
N ALA A 179 -0.63 -2.61 26.51
CA ALA A 179 0.40 -2.38 27.51
C ALA A 179 1.42 -3.53 27.57
N LEU A 180 0.95 -4.79 27.51
CA LEU A 180 1.84 -5.96 27.44
C LEU A 180 2.73 -5.92 26.19
N ALA A 181 2.17 -5.59 25.01
CA ALA A 181 2.94 -5.47 23.78
C ALA A 181 4.07 -4.42 23.91
N LEU A 182 3.79 -3.27 24.53
CA LEU A 182 4.81 -2.24 24.81
C LEU A 182 5.89 -2.74 25.76
N LEU A 183 5.51 -3.46 26.83
CA LEU A 183 6.46 -4.03 27.80
C LEU A 183 7.35 -5.12 27.19
N CYS A 184 6.90 -5.79 26.13
CA CYS A 184 7.70 -6.79 25.43
C CYS A 184 8.74 -6.19 24.48
N ILE A 185 8.64 -4.91 24.09
CA ILE A 185 9.56 -4.28 23.12
C ILE A 185 11.03 -4.43 23.54
N PRO A 186 11.45 -4.12 24.79
CA PRO A 186 12.85 -4.26 25.20
C PRO A 186 13.38 -5.69 25.11
N PHE A 187 12.52 -6.68 25.32
CA PHE A 187 12.90 -8.10 25.24
C PHE A 187 13.07 -8.53 23.77
N VAL A 188 12.19 -8.07 22.89
CA VAL A 188 12.28 -8.36 21.45
C VAL A 188 13.54 -7.72 20.84
N LEU A 189 13.90 -6.51 21.26
CA LEU A 189 15.14 -5.84 20.83
C LEU A 189 16.42 -6.58 21.24
N GLN A 190 16.38 -7.46 22.26
CA GLN A 190 17.52 -8.26 22.70
C GLN A 190 17.66 -9.60 21.95
N LEU A 191 16.71 -9.95 21.08
CA LEU A 191 16.80 -11.21 20.32
C LEU A 191 17.94 -11.13 19.29
N PRO A 192 18.73 -12.19 19.09
CA PRO A 192 19.89 -12.18 18.18
C PRO A 192 19.56 -11.67 16.76
N GLY A 193 18.46 -12.14 16.15
CA GLY A 193 18.04 -11.67 14.82
C GLY A 193 17.59 -10.20 14.78
N MET A 194 17.09 -9.65 15.88
CA MET A 194 16.81 -8.21 15.99
C MET A 194 18.11 -7.42 16.14
N GLN A 195 19.09 -7.95 16.86
CA GLN A 195 20.39 -7.32 16.99
C GLN A 195 21.11 -7.24 15.64
N ASP A 196 21.02 -8.28 14.81
CA ASP A 196 21.53 -8.26 13.43
C ASP A 196 20.82 -7.22 12.56
N THR A 197 19.50 -7.12 12.69
CA THR A 197 18.70 -6.08 12.00
C THR A 197 19.11 -4.68 12.45
N ILE A 198 19.27 -4.45 13.77
CA ILE A 198 19.74 -3.18 14.33
C ILE A 198 21.15 -2.86 13.81
N ASN A 199 22.02 -3.85 13.75
CA ASN A 199 23.39 -3.68 13.24
C ASN A 199 23.39 -3.34 11.74
N GLN A 200 22.55 -3.99 10.92
CA GLN A 200 22.38 -3.64 9.50
C GLN A 200 21.79 -2.24 9.32
N VAL A 201 20.82 -1.86 10.16
CA VAL A 201 20.24 -0.51 10.17
C VAL A 201 21.33 0.51 10.51
N ASN A 202 22.10 0.27 11.56
CA ASN A 202 23.22 1.12 11.97
C ASN A 202 24.27 1.20 10.86
N GLN A 203 24.66 0.08 10.26
CA GLN A 203 25.57 0.02 9.11
C GLN A 203 25.04 0.83 7.93
N THR A 204 23.74 0.81 7.63
CA THR A 204 23.17 1.65 6.56
C THR A 204 23.17 3.14 6.90
N TYR A 205 23.12 3.49 8.19
CA TYR A 205 23.21 4.88 8.64
C TYR A 205 24.66 5.38 8.69
N THR A 206 25.63 4.51 8.96
CA THR A 206 27.07 4.86 9.00
C THR A 206 27.76 4.73 7.65
N ASP A 207 27.42 3.71 6.87
CA ASP A 207 27.92 3.45 5.53
C ASP A 207 26.96 4.08 4.51
N LYS A 208 27.21 5.35 4.20
CA LYS A 208 26.55 6.09 3.11
C LYS A 208 26.91 5.51 1.74
N THR A 209 26.43 4.31 1.41
CA THR A 209 26.72 3.74 0.10
C THR A 209 25.49 3.11 -0.58
N ASN A 210 25.16 3.76 -1.69
CA ASN A 210 24.37 3.35 -2.86
C ASN A 210 22.83 3.51 -2.78
N SER A 211 22.08 2.74 -1.98
CA SER A 211 20.61 2.71 -2.17
C SER A 211 19.83 3.92 -1.62
N THR A 212 20.29 4.53 -0.52
CA THR A 212 19.64 5.72 0.07
C THR A 212 19.96 6.98 -0.73
N ASP A 213 21.21 7.12 -1.16
CA ASP A 213 21.65 8.27 -1.96
C ASP A 213 20.99 8.25 -3.34
N LEU A 214 20.88 7.08 -3.98
CA LEU A 214 20.13 6.91 -5.22
C LEU A 214 18.66 7.35 -5.08
N ARG A 215 17.98 7.01 -3.98
CA ARG A 215 16.59 7.45 -3.74
C ARG A 215 16.48 8.95 -3.52
N LEU A 216 17.46 9.56 -2.86
CA LEU A 216 17.53 11.01 -2.69
C LEU A 216 17.73 11.70 -4.05
N ASP A 217 18.62 11.18 -4.89
CA ASP A 217 18.86 11.70 -6.23
C ASP A 217 17.62 11.57 -7.12
N ILE A 218 16.97 10.39 -7.13
CA ILE A 218 15.70 10.18 -7.85
C ILE A 218 14.66 11.20 -7.37
N THR A 219 14.55 11.42 -6.06
CA THR A 219 13.62 12.39 -5.48
C THR A 219 13.96 13.82 -5.92
N ASN A 220 15.23 14.19 -5.93
CA ASN A 220 15.70 15.52 -6.33
C ASN A 220 15.44 15.80 -7.81
N TYR A 221 15.76 14.86 -8.70
CA TYR A 221 15.52 15.02 -10.14
C TYR A 221 14.02 14.96 -10.48
N THR A 222 13.22 14.16 -9.75
CA THR A 222 11.76 14.16 -9.92
C THR A 222 11.16 15.51 -9.52
N TRP A 223 11.63 16.08 -8.40
CA TRP A 223 11.24 17.42 -7.96
C TRP A 223 11.71 18.52 -8.93
N GLN A 224 12.91 18.38 -9.49
CA GLN A 224 13.41 19.29 -10.53
C GLN A 224 12.52 19.25 -11.77
N THR A 225 12.16 18.05 -12.25
CA THR A 225 11.25 17.88 -13.39
C THR A 225 9.88 18.52 -13.14
N ALA A 226 9.35 18.41 -11.91
CA ALA A 226 8.11 19.08 -11.52
C ALA A 226 8.24 20.62 -11.57
N LYS A 227 9.39 21.19 -11.17
CA LYS A 227 9.65 22.63 -11.25
C LYS A 227 9.82 23.12 -12.69
N GLU A 228 10.56 22.38 -13.51
CA GLU A 228 10.84 22.73 -14.91
C GLU A 228 9.57 22.68 -15.77
N SER A 229 8.63 21.79 -15.44
CA SER A 229 7.29 21.77 -16.03
C SER A 229 6.33 22.82 -15.44
N TYR A 230 6.80 23.75 -14.59
CA TYR A 230 5.97 24.73 -13.88
C TYR A 230 4.81 24.09 -13.10
N PHE A 231 5.02 22.88 -12.58
CA PHE A 231 4.01 22.04 -11.95
C PHE A 231 2.79 21.69 -12.82
N MET A 232 2.90 21.83 -14.14
CA MET A 232 1.88 21.33 -15.09
C MET A 232 1.99 19.81 -15.28
N GLY A 233 3.14 19.23 -14.96
CA GLY A 233 3.46 17.82 -15.18
C GLY A 233 3.95 17.56 -16.61
N VAL A 234 4.83 16.58 -16.77
CA VAL A 234 5.42 16.22 -18.08
C VAL A 234 4.59 15.22 -18.88
N GLY A 235 3.48 14.73 -18.32
CA GLY A 235 2.62 13.73 -18.92
C GLY A 235 2.57 12.43 -18.14
N PRO A 236 1.47 11.66 -18.21
CA PRO A 236 1.34 10.40 -17.49
C PRO A 236 2.53 9.45 -17.75
N GLY A 237 3.19 9.01 -16.68
CA GLY A 237 4.34 8.08 -16.74
C GLY A 237 5.61 8.57 -17.43
N ASN A 238 5.67 9.84 -17.88
CA ASN A 238 6.81 10.34 -18.64
C ASN A 238 7.99 10.73 -17.73
N VAL A 239 7.75 11.06 -16.45
CA VAL A 239 8.84 11.40 -15.53
C VAL A 239 9.84 10.26 -15.37
N GLN A 240 9.39 9.01 -15.43
CA GLN A 240 10.29 7.85 -15.33
C GLN A 240 11.27 7.75 -16.50
N ILE A 241 10.87 8.22 -17.69
CA ILE A 241 11.73 8.30 -18.88
C ILE A 241 12.63 9.54 -18.82
N GLU A 242 12.11 10.67 -18.36
CA GLU A 242 12.90 11.89 -18.16
C GLU A 242 14.06 11.65 -17.19
N LEU A 243 13.81 10.90 -16.11
CA LEU A 243 14.83 10.54 -15.15
C LEU A 243 15.96 9.69 -15.75
N ALA A 244 15.68 8.86 -16.76
CA ALA A 244 16.68 8.01 -17.40
C ALA A 244 17.84 8.81 -18.04
N LYS A 245 17.65 10.11 -18.30
CA LYS A 245 18.71 11.03 -18.77
C LYS A 245 19.80 11.28 -17.71
N TYR A 246 19.49 11.05 -16.43
CA TYR A 246 20.37 11.34 -15.29
C TYR A 246 20.97 10.08 -14.64
N PHE A 247 20.51 8.89 -15.01
CA PHE A 247 20.93 7.62 -14.40
C PHE A 247 21.51 6.65 -15.43
N PRO A 248 22.54 5.87 -15.07
CA PRO A 248 23.13 4.89 -15.98
C PRO A 248 22.12 3.79 -16.34
N ALA A 249 22.34 3.12 -17.48
CA ALA A 249 21.43 2.07 -17.98
C ALA A 249 21.22 0.90 -17.00
N GLU A 250 22.18 0.65 -16.10
CA GLU A 250 22.10 -0.38 -15.06
C GLU A 250 21.03 -0.07 -13.99
N GLU A 251 20.69 1.20 -13.81
CA GLU A 251 19.67 1.67 -12.86
C GLU A 251 18.29 1.84 -13.53
N GLN A 252 18.19 1.51 -14.82
CA GLN A 252 16.96 1.59 -15.61
C GLN A 252 16.31 0.21 -15.74
N ASN A 253 14.98 0.19 -15.80
CA ASN A 253 14.26 -1.05 -16.11
C ASN A 253 14.35 -1.38 -17.62
N ASN A 254 13.76 -2.51 -18.02
CA ASN A 254 13.72 -2.94 -19.43
C ASN A 254 13.03 -1.95 -20.38
N ASP A 255 12.21 -1.03 -19.85
CA ASP A 255 11.55 0.04 -20.60
C ASP A 255 12.44 1.30 -20.71
N GLY A 256 13.68 1.26 -20.21
CA GLY A 256 14.59 2.42 -20.15
C GLY A 256 14.14 3.48 -19.15
N ALA A 257 13.44 3.07 -18.09
CA ALA A 257 12.77 3.98 -17.15
C ALA A 257 13.30 3.81 -15.72
N VAL A 258 13.38 4.92 -14.99
CA VAL A 258 13.80 4.95 -13.58
C VAL A 258 12.57 5.03 -12.67
N SER A 259 12.49 4.13 -11.70
CA SER A 259 11.35 4.04 -10.79
C SER A 259 11.35 5.16 -9.75
N VAL A 260 10.26 5.93 -9.68
CA VAL A 260 10.05 6.92 -8.61
C VAL A 260 9.53 6.21 -7.37
N HIS A 261 10.26 6.33 -6.26
CA HIS A 261 9.91 5.73 -4.96
C HIS A 261 9.13 6.70 -4.04
N ASN A 262 8.33 7.59 -4.63
CA ASN A 262 7.45 8.51 -3.93
C ASN A 262 6.24 8.81 -4.81
N PHE A 263 5.12 8.14 -4.54
CA PHE A 263 3.95 8.21 -5.39
C PHE A 263 3.33 9.62 -5.48
N LEU A 264 3.36 10.41 -4.41
CA LEU A 264 2.81 11.78 -4.46
C LEU A 264 3.67 12.71 -5.31
N LEU A 265 5.00 12.55 -5.23
CA LEU A 265 5.92 13.30 -6.06
C LEU A 265 5.88 12.84 -7.53
N GLU A 266 5.73 11.52 -7.75
CA GLU A 266 5.46 10.94 -9.06
C GLU A 266 4.19 11.54 -9.66
N VAL A 267 3.12 11.66 -8.87
CA VAL A 267 1.86 12.25 -9.34
C VAL A 267 2.04 13.72 -9.70
N LEU A 268 2.78 14.48 -8.89
CA LEU A 268 3.09 15.88 -9.18
C LEU A 268 3.86 16.04 -10.49
N ALA A 269 4.90 15.24 -10.69
CA ALA A 269 5.78 15.38 -11.85
C ALA A 269 5.13 14.84 -13.14
N ASN A 270 4.33 13.77 -13.07
CA ASN A 270 3.64 13.22 -14.24
C ASN A 270 2.36 14.00 -14.60
N TYR A 271 1.51 14.27 -13.62
CA TYR A 271 0.14 14.75 -13.87
C TYR A 271 -0.10 16.21 -13.43
N GLY A 272 0.89 16.84 -12.80
CA GLY A 272 0.83 18.22 -12.37
C GLY A 272 0.13 18.45 -11.03
N LEU A 273 0.21 19.69 -10.57
CA LEU A 273 -0.32 20.12 -9.26
C LEU A 273 -1.83 19.95 -9.18
N LEU A 274 -2.58 20.23 -10.25
CA LEU A 274 -4.03 20.10 -10.26
C LEU A 274 -4.46 18.64 -10.00
N SER A 275 -3.79 17.69 -10.64
CA SER A 275 -4.01 16.27 -10.44
C SER A 275 -3.66 15.83 -9.02
N LEU A 276 -2.51 16.28 -8.50
CA LEU A 276 -2.14 16.05 -7.10
C LEU A 276 -3.18 16.58 -6.12
N LEU A 277 -3.74 17.77 -6.34
CA LEU A 277 -4.75 18.36 -5.44
C LEU A 277 -6.04 17.52 -5.40
N PHE A 278 -6.49 16.99 -6.53
CA PHE A 278 -7.64 16.08 -6.56
C PHE A 278 -7.36 14.77 -5.81
N LEU A 279 -6.17 14.18 -6.00
CA LEU A 279 -5.75 13.00 -5.26
C LEU A 279 -5.66 13.27 -3.76
N LEU A 280 -5.06 14.38 -3.35
CA LEU A 280 -4.97 14.78 -1.94
C LEU A 280 -6.35 15.05 -1.33
N ALA A 281 -7.26 15.67 -2.06
CA ALA A 281 -8.64 15.88 -1.62
C ALA A 281 -9.35 14.53 -1.40
N PHE A 282 -9.16 13.56 -2.30
CA PHE A 282 -9.66 12.20 -2.12
C PHE A 282 -9.07 11.54 -0.87
N LEU A 283 -7.74 11.53 -0.72
CA LEU A 283 -7.04 10.89 0.39
C LEU A 283 -7.41 11.52 1.74
N PHE A 284 -7.41 12.85 1.82
CA PHE A 284 -7.80 13.58 3.02
C PHE A 284 -9.24 13.30 3.39
N TYR A 285 -10.16 13.34 2.43
CA TYR A 285 -11.56 13.10 2.72
C TYR A 285 -11.80 11.64 3.12
N LEU A 286 -11.12 10.67 2.50
CA LEU A 286 -11.16 9.27 2.89
C LEU A 286 -10.68 9.08 4.33
N PHE A 287 -9.52 9.65 4.68
CA PHE A 287 -8.98 9.63 6.04
C PHE A 287 -9.94 10.26 7.05
N TYR A 288 -10.46 11.46 6.75
CA TYR A 288 -11.40 12.17 7.62
C TYR A 288 -12.66 11.34 7.88
N ARG A 289 -13.23 10.70 6.84
CA ARG A 289 -14.40 9.83 7.00
C ARG A 289 -14.06 8.55 7.78
N SER A 290 -12.91 7.93 7.55
CA SER A 290 -12.42 6.79 8.33
C SER A 290 -12.27 7.15 9.82
N TRP A 291 -11.73 8.34 10.12
CA TRP A 291 -11.59 8.86 11.47
C TRP A 291 -12.94 9.10 12.14
N ARG A 292 -13.89 9.76 11.46
CA ARG A 292 -15.26 9.96 11.96
C ARG A 292 -15.98 8.65 12.19
N TYR A 293 -15.87 7.71 11.26
CA TYR A 293 -16.43 6.36 11.39
C TYR A 293 -15.88 5.64 12.63
N TRP A 294 -14.59 5.77 12.92
CA TRP A 294 -14.01 5.20 14.13
C TRP A 294 -14.52 5.86 15.42
N LEU A 295 -14.61 7.21 15.46
CA LEU A 295 -15.05 7.95 16.65
C LEU A 295 -16.53 7.80 16.99
N GLU A 296 -17.40 7.80 15.97
CA GLU A 296 -18.85 7.79 16.14
C GLU A 296 -19.38 6.42 16.61
N ASN A 297 -18.61 5.35 16.44
CA ASN A 297 -19.01 3.99 16.80
C ASN A 297 -18.56 3.61 18.22
N LYS A 298 -19.48 3.80 19.19
CA LYS A 298 -19.25 3.58 20.63
C LYS A 298 -19.08 2.11 21.05
N GLU A 299 -19.49 1.14 20.22
CA GLU A 299 -19.45 -0.31 20.55
C GLU A 299 -18.03 -0.89 20.75
N LYS A 300 -16.99 -0.07 20.61
CA LYS A 300 -15.57 -0.43 20.75
C LYS A 300 -15.05 -1.59 19.89
N LYS A 301 -15.84 -2.13 18.97
CA LYS A 301 -15.43 -3.23 18.09
C LYS A 301 -14.24 -2.82 17.21
N VAL A 302 -13.28 -3.75 17.07
CA VAL A 302 -12.05 -3.55 16.29
C VAL A 302 -12.35 -3.24 14.82
N LYS A 303 -13.47 -3.72 14.27
CA LYS A 303 -13.88 -3.46 12.88
C LYS A 303 -14.02 -2.00 12.48
N TYR A 304 -14.34 -1.13 13.43
CA TYR A 304 -14.47 0.30 13.17
C TYR A 304 -13.11 0.99 12.97
N LEU A 305 -12.00 0.33 13.35
CA LEU A 305 -10.64 0.84 13.19
C LEU A 305 -10.04 0.52 11.81
N ILE A 306 -10.57 -0.46 11.07
CA ILE A 306 -10.00 -0.94 9.80
C ILE A 306 -9.88 0.15 8.73
N PRO A 307 -10.94 0.93 8.41
CA PRO A 307 -10.83 2.05 7.48
C PRO A 307 -9.68 3.01 7.80
N LEU A 308 -9.49 3.32 9.09
CA LEU A 308 -8.46 4.24 9.55
C LEU A 308 -7.06 3.65 9.37
N LEU A 309 -6.86 2.37 9.72
CA LEU A 309 -5.56 1.70 9.56
C LEU A 309 -5.11 1.65 8.11
N ILE A 310 -6.01 1.35 7.17
CA ILE A 310 -5.70 1.30 5.74
C ILE A 310 -5.32 2.70 5.23
N THR A 311 -6.08 3.74 5.62
CA THR A 311 -5.75 5.12 5.23
C THR A 311 -4.44 5.62 5.86
N LEU A 312 -4.11 5.17 7.07
CA LEU A 312 -2.83 5.49 7.73
C LEU A 312 -1.65 4.72 7.14
N ALA A 313 -1.88 3.52 6.62
CA ALA A 313 -0.86 2.70 5.97
C ALA A 313 -0.44 3.27 4.62
N PHE A 314 -1.36 3.90 3.88
CA PHE A 314 -1.10 4.35 2.51
C PHE A 314 0.09 5.31 2.36
N PRO A 315 0.26 6.37 3.18
CA PRO A 315 1.44 7.22 3.08
C PRO A 315 2.76 6.44 3.16
N PHE A 316 2.89 5.49 4.09
CA PHE A 316 4.09 4.66 4.22
C PHE A 316 4.34 3.82 2.97
N ILE A 317 3.29 3.24 2.38
CA ILE A 317 3.40 2.42 1.17
C ILE A 317 3.73 3.29 -0.04
N ALA A 318 3.14 4.49 -0.14
CA ALA A 318 3.41 5.47 -1.19
C ALA A 318 4.87 5.97 -1.19
N PHE A 319 5.55 5.91 -0.04
CA PHE A 319 6.99 6.19 0.09
C PHE A 319 7.89 4.94 -0.06
N ALA A 320 7.35 3.74 0.14
CA ALA A 320 8.14 2.50 0.13
C ALA A 320 8.15 1.81 -1.24
N SER A 321 7.00 1.81 -1.93
CA SER A 321 6.76 1.06 -3.16
C SER A 321 6.96 1.95 -4.39
N SER A 322 7.69 1.44 -5.38
CA SER A 322 7.71 2.02 -6.72
C SER A 322 6.43 1.64 -7.48
N THR A 323 6.07 2.38 -8.54
CA THR A 323 4.96 2.01 -9.43
C THR A 323 3.63 1.81 -8.68
N THR A 324 3.41 2.59 -7.61
CA THR A 324 2.25 2.46 -6.70
C THR A 324 0.92 2.45 -7.47
N LEU A 325 0.84 3.20 -8.57
CA LEU A 325 -0.33 3.23 -9.45
C LEU A 325 -0.70 1.86 -10.04
N GLU A 326 0.30 1.06 -10.42
CA GLU A 326 0.10 -0.26 -11.05
C GLU A 326 -0.29 -1.34 -10.03
N LYS A 327 -0.19 -1.06 -8.73
CA LYS A 327 -0.45 -2.03 -7.65
C LYS A 327 -1.96 -2.13 -7.38
N SER A 328 -2.67 -2.95 -8.16
CA SER A 328 -4.14 -3.15 -8.04
C SER A 328 -4.60 -3.50 -6.61
N TYR A 329 -3.76 -4.16 -5.81
CA TYR A 329 -4.08 -4.52 -4.42
C TYR A 329 -4.27 -3.30 -3.49
N ILE A 330 -3.60 -2.18 -3.76
CA ILE A 330 -3.78 -0.91 -3.03
C ILE A 330 -5.18 -0.38 -3.31
N TRP A 331 -5.57 -0.33 -4.57
CA TRP A 331 -6.88 0.15 -5.01
C TRP A 331 -8.02 -0.76 -4.52
N ILE A 332 -7.83 -2.07 -4.50
CA ILE A 332 -8.77 -3.02 -3.88
C ILE A 332 -8.96 -2.69 -2.39
N SER A 333 -7.88 -2.40 -1.66
CA SER A 333 -7.97 -2.04 -0.24
C SER A 333 -8.79 -0.77 -0.01
N PHE A 334 -8.60 0.27 -0.84
CA PHE A 334 -9.42 1.48 -0.81
C PHE A 334 -10.86 1.24 -1.24
N GLY A 335 -11.09 0.33 -2.19
CA GLY A 335 -12.43 -0.12 -2.57
C GLY A 335 -13.18 -0.74 -1.39
N ILE A 336 -12.52 -1.58 -0.59
CA ILE A 336 -13.10 -2.15 0.64
C ILE A 336 -13.44 -1.04 1.65
N VAL A 337 -12.53 -0.10 1.88
CA VAL A 337 -12.76 1.05 2.76
C VAL A 337 -13.97 1.86 2.32
N LEU A 338 -14.05 2.22 1.04
CA LEU A 338 -15.16 2.98 0.49
C LEU A 338 -16.48 2.22 0.58
N ALA A 339 -16.47 0.91 0.36
CA ALA A 339 -17.66 0.08 0.52
C ALA A 339 -18.18 0.11 1.97
N ILE A 340 -17.30 -0.04 2.96
CA ILE A 340 -17.64 0.05 4.39
C ILE A 340 -18.22 1.43 4.71
N LEU A 341 -17.55 2.51 4.30
CA LEU A 341 -17.98 3.88 4.58
C LEU A 341 -19.30 4.22 3.87
N ASN A 342 -19.50 3.78 2.63
CA ASN A 342 -20.75 3.98 1.90
C ASN A 342 -21.92 3.25 2.56
N GLN A 343 -21.71 2.04 3.09
CA GLN A 343 -22.75 1.34 3.86
C GLN A 343 -23.10 2.09 5.15
N TYR A 344 -22.10 2.61 5.87
CA TYR A 344 -22.31 3.41 7.07
C TYR A 344 -23.05 4.72 6.77
N ASP A 345 -22.57 5.48 5.80
CA ASP A 345 -23.13 6.79 5.45
C ASP A 345 -24.57 6.69 4.97
N LYS A 346 -24.92 5.65 4.19
CA LYS A 346 -26.32 5.41 3.81
C LYS A 346 -27.24 5.20 5.01
N ARG A 347 -26.77 4.44 6.02
CA ARG A 347 -27.57 4.18 7.24
C ARG A 347 -27.78 5.46 8.07
N MET A 348 -26.82 6.38 8.02
CA MET A 348 -26.93 7.68 8.71
C MET A 348 -27.85 8.63 7.93
N GLU A 349 -27.69 8.74 6.60
CA GLU A 349 -28.55 9.56 5.74
C GLU A 349 -30.04 9.15 5.87
N THR A 350 -30.34 7.85 5.91
CA THR A 350 -31.73 7.38 6.10
C THR A 350 -32.30 7.70 7.48
N LYS A 351 -31.46 7.79 8.52
CA LYS A 351 -31.92 8.14 9.87
C LYS A 351 -32.28 9.61 9.95
N ASP A 352 -31.46 10.46 9.34
CA ASP A 352 -31.66 11.92 9.31
C ASP A 352 -32.90 12.31 8.46
N GLU A 353 -33.30 11.50 7.47
CA GLU A 353 -34.54 11.70 6.69
C GLU A 353 -35.82 11.25 7.40
N THR A 354 -35.71 10.48 8.50
CA THR A 354 -36.85 9.97 9.28
C THR A 354 -37.15 10.76 10.56
N ILE A 355 -36.37 11.82 10.82
CA ILE A 355 -36.52 12.77 11.93
C ILE A 355 -36.98 14.10 11.33
#